data_AF-A0A969ARX9-F1
#
_entry.id   AF-A0A969ARX9-F1
#
_cell.length_a   1.000
_cell.length_b   1.000
_cell.length_c   1.000
_cell.angle_alpha   90.00
_cell.angle_beta   90.00
_cell.angle_gamma   90.00
#
_symmetry.space_group_name_H-M   'P 1'
#
loop_
_entity.id
_entity.type
_entity.pdbx_description
1 polymer ?
#
loop_
_entity_poly.entity_id
_entity_poly.type
_entity_poly.pdbx_seq_one_letter_code
_entity_poly.pdbx_strand_id
1 'polypeptide(L)'
;MLLVQGETETERNRIQDLLPASTDVTVCQYLDSTVVRAGGFTSLENANAWAQYLTEVEGAQAFVARPAAPGEVTTVTPAPPPEPVVIPETTTPTAPQRWPMPPNFWERAMWCWSTMTTNRRSPSKCKTP
;
A
#
# COMPACT_ATOMS: atom_id res chain seq x y z
N MET A 1 0.24 7.61 -12.34
CA MET A 1 -0.67 6.54 -12.83
C MET A 1 -1.53 6.07 -11.68
N LEU A 2 -2.70 5.52 -11.98
CA LEU A 2 -3.68 5.03 -11.01
C LEU A 2 -3.81 3.50 -11.13
N LEU A 3 -3.97 2.84 -10.00
CA LEU A 3 -4.13 1.39 -9.86
C LEU A 3 -5.36 1.15 -9.02
N VAL A 4 -6.32 0.39 -9.53
CA VAL A 4 -7.59 0.12 -8.83
C VAL A 4 -7.78 -1.38 -8.76
N GLN A 5 -7.95 -1.93 -7.57
CA GLN A 5 -8.24 -3.36 -7.41
C GLN A 5 -9.68 -3.64 -7.84
N GLY A 6 -9.88 -4.70 -8.61
CA GLY A 6 -11.21 -5.19 -8.96
C GLY A 6 -11.18 -6.70 -9.02
N GLU A 7 -11.80 -7.36 -8.04
CA GLU A 7 -11.73 -8.82 -7.89
C GLU A 7 -12.57 -9.53 -8.95
N THR A 8 -13.67 -8.91 -9.38
CA THR A 8 -14.58 -9.46 -10.39
C THR A 8 -14.45 -8.78 -11.74
N GLU A 9 -14.84 -9.46 -12.82
CA GLU A 9 -14.91 -8.83 -14.16
C GLU A 9 -15.91 -7.67 -14.20
N THR A 10 -17.05 -7.82 -13.55
CA THR A 10 -18.10 -6.80 -13.51
C THR A 10 -17.60 -5.51 -12.88
N GLU A 11 -16.91 -5.60 -11.75
CA GLU A 11 -16.32 -4.44 -11.05
C GLU A 11 -15.26 -3.76 -11.92
N ARG A 12 -14.38 -4.54 -12.54
CA ARG A 12 -13.36 -4.00 -13.45
C ARG A 12 -13.97 -3.30 -14.66
N ASN A 13 -15.06 -3.82 -15.22
CA ASN A 13 -15.74 -3.18 -16.34
C ASN A 13 -16.40 -1.86 -15.91
N ARG A 14 -17.03 -1.83 -14.73
CA ARG A 14 -17.57 -0.57 -14.18
C ARG A 14 -16.49 0.48 -13.95
N ILE A 15 -15.36 0.09 -13.35
CA ILE A 15 -14.22 1.00 -13.15
C ILE A 15 -13.72 1.54 -14.49
N GLN A 16 -13.62 0.69 -15.52
CA GLN A 16 -13.24 1.12 -16.87
C GLN A 16 -14.23 2.12 -17.47
N ASP A 17 -15.53 1.88 -17.30
CA ASP A 17 -16.59 2.76 -17.83
C ASP A 17 -16.63 4.13 -17.13
N LEU A 18 -16.24 4.19 -15.85
CA LEU A 18 -16.19 5.43 -15.09
C LEU A 18 -14.98 6.29 -15.46
N LEU A 19 -13.88 5.66 -15.88
CA LEU A 19 -12.66 6.37 -16.20
C LEU A 19 -12.80 7.19 -17.48
N PRO A 20 -12.12 8.34 -17.59
CA PRO A 20 -12.18 9.15 -18.79
C PRO A 20 -11.57 8.40 -19.98
N ALA A 21 -12.19 8.53 -21.16
CA ALA A 21 -11.68 7.90 -22.40
C ALA A 21 -10.29 8.40 -22.84
N SER A 22 -9.80 9.52 -22.29
CA SER A 22 -8.45 10.05 -22.51
C SER A 22 -7.37 9.30 -21.72
N THR A 23 -7.75 8.29 -20.93
CA THR A 23 -6.88 7.59 -19.99
C THR A 23 -6.56 6.21 -20.59
N ASP A 24 -5.28 5.83 -20.62
CA ASP A 24 -4.89 4.50 -21.07
C ASP A 24 -5.23 3.48 -19.98
N VAL A 25 -6.31 2.73 -20.18
CA VAL A 25 -6.76 1.72 -19.21
C VAL A 25 -6.33 0.33 -19.66
N THR A 26 -5.71 -0.42 -18.76
CA THR A 26 -5.28 -1.78 -18.99
C THR A 26 -5.54 -2.62 -17.75
N VAL A 27 -6.13 -3.78 -17.93
CA VAL A 27 -6.26 -4.75 -16.85
C VAL A 27 -4.93 -5.50 -16.72
N CYS A 28 -4.35 -5.50 -15.53
CA CYS A 28 -3.12 -6.20 -15.22
C CYS A 28 -3.35 -7.10 -14.01
N GLN A 29 -2.66 -8.24 -13.97
CA GLN A 29 -2.57 -9.04 -12.76
C GLN A 29 -1.31 -8.60 -12.01
N TYR A 30 -1.50 -8.15 -10.77
CA TYR A 30 -0.42 -7.79 -9.87
C TYR A 30 -0.41 -8.77 -8.70
N LEU A 31 0.65 -9.60 -8.65
CA LEU A 31 0.71 -10.77 -7.77
C LEU A 31 -0.48 -11.69 -8.04
N ASP A 32 -1.34 -11.94 -7.06
CA ASP A 32 -2.54 -12.77 -7.19
C ASP A 32 -3.83 -11.95 -7.40
N SER A 33 -3.72 -10.61 -7.47
CA SER A 33 -4.86 -9.71 -7.61
C SER A 33 -4.97 -9.14 -9.02
N THR A 34 -6.19 -9.03 -9.52
CA THR A 34 -6.44 -8.32 -10.77
C THR A 34 -6.68 -6.84 -10.46
N VAL A 35 -5.97 -5.98 -11.17
CA VAL A 35 -6.04 -4.53 -11.02
C VAL A 35 -6.31 -3.87 -12.37
N VAL A 36 -7.08 -2.80 -12.35
CA VAL A 36 -7.25 -1.87 -13.46
C VAL A 36 -6.17 -0.81 -13.32
N ARG A 37 -5.23 -0.78 -14.26
CA ARG A 37 -4.19 0.24 -14.37
C ARG A 37 -4.68 1.32 -15.31
N ALA A 38 -4.76 2.56 -14.83
CA ALA A 38 -5.08 3.72 -15.64
C ALA A 38 -3.87 4.68 -15.72
N GLY A 39 -3.42 4.95 -16.94
CA GLY A 39 -2.29 5.83 -17.28
C GLY A 39 -2.73 7.05 -18.10
N GLY A 40 -1.80 7.95 -18.41
CA GLY A 40 -2.13 9.14 -19.22
C GLY A 40 -2.68 10.34 -18.44
N PHE A 41 -2.73 10.28 -17.10
CA PHE A 41 -3.03 11.45 -16.28
C PHE A 41 -1.97 12.54 -16.48
N THR A 42 -2.40 13.71 -16.94
CA THR A 42 -1.54 14.90 -17.17
C THR A 42 -1.09 15.57 -15.88
N SER A 43 -1.84 15.39 -14.79
CA SER A 43 -1.52 15.91 -13.47
C SER A 43 -1.71 14.84 -12.40
N LEU A 44 -0.88 14.93 -11.35
CA LEU A 44 -1.02 14.08 -10.17
C LEU A 44 -2.34 14.36 -9.43
N GLU A 45 -2.77 15.61 -9.44
CA GLU A 45 -3.99 16.06 -8.78
C GLU A 45 -5.23 15.39 -9.38
N ASN A 46 -5.31 15.28 -10.71
CA ASN A 46 -6.37 14.51 -11.37
C ASN A 46 -6.32 13.03 -11.00
N ALA A 47 -5.13 12.42 -10.99
CA ALA A 47 -5.01 11.01 -10.60
C ALA A 47 -5.47 10.77 -9.15
N ASN A 48 -5.15 11.69 -8.24
CA ASN A 48 -5.60 11.62 -6.85
C ASN A 48 -7.11 11.81 -6.71
N ALA A 49 -7.70 12.75 -7.44
CA ALA A 49 -9.14 12.97 -7.45
C ALA A 49 -9.90 11.71 -7.90
N TRP A 50 -9.41 11.03 -8.93
CA TRP A 50 -9.96 9.75 -9.38
C TRP A 50 -9.77 8.63 -8.35
N ALA A 51 -8.62 8.56 -7.69
CA ALA A 51 -8.38 7.59 -6.62
C ALA A 51 -9.38 7.78 -5.47
N GLN A 52 -9.62 9.03 -5.07
CA GLN A 52 -10.56 9.37 -4.02
C GLN A 52 -12.00 9.05 -4.43
N TYR A 53 -12.41 9.42 -5.65
CA TYR A 53 -13.74 9.10 -6.18
C TYR A 53 -14.00 7.59 -6.17
N LEU A 54 -13.08 6.78 -6.68
CA LEU A 54 -13.25 5.33 -6.73
C LEU A 54 -13.25 4.70 -5.33
N THR A 55 -12.53 5.28 -4.38
CA THR A 55 -12.53 4.82 -2.99
C THR A 55 -13.83 5.17 -2.26
N GLU A 56 -14.33 6.40 -2.42
CA GLU A 56 -15.48 6.90 -1.68
C GLU A 56 -16.83 6.50 -2.31
N VAL A 57 -16.90 6.42 -3.64
CA VAL A 57 -18.15 6.17 -4.38
C VAL A 57 -18.31 4.71 -4.75
N GLU A 58 -17.26 4.11 -5.32
CA GLU A 58 -17.30 2.69 -5.74
C GLU A 58 -16.87 1.73 -4.62
N GLY A 59 -16.26 2.25 -3.54
CA GLY A 59 -15.71 1.41 -2.47
C GLY A 59 -14.48 0.61 -2.92
N ALA A 60 -13.88 0.96 -4.06
CA ALA A 60 -12.76 0.24 -4.65
C ALA A 60 -11.43 0.68 -4.03
N GLN A 61 -10.48 -0.24 -3.90
CA GLN A 61 -9.14 0.10 -3.42
C GLN A 61 -8.30 0.72 -4.54
N ALA A 62 -8.10 2.04 -4.46
CA ALA A 62 -7.38 2.80 -5.48
C ALA A 62 -6.06 3.40 -4.95
N PHE A 63 -5.00 3.33 -5.76
CA PHE A 63 -3.65 3.76 -5.42
C PHE A 63 -3.02 4.57 -6.55
N VAL A 64 -2.37 5.69 -6.22
CA VAL A 64 -1.64 6.52 -7.20
C VAL A 64 -0.15 6.22 -7.12
N ALA A 65 0.40 5.67 -8.20
CA ALA A 65 1.84 5.43 -8.36
C ALA A 65 2.49 6.51 -9.23
N ARG A 66 3.63 7.02 -8.78
CA ARG A 66 4.48 7.93 -9.57
C ARG A 66 5.59 7.11 -10.22
N PRO A 67 5.82 7.22 -11.54
CA PRO A 67 7.01 6.62 -12.13
C PRO A 67 8.25 7.27 -11.49
N ALA A 68 9.24 6.45 -11.12
CA ALA A 68 10.51 6.95 -10.62
C ALA A 68 11.19 7.78 -11.72
N ALA A 69 11.77 8.92 -11.35
CA ALA A 69 12.53 9.72 -12.31
C ALA A 69 13.73 8.88 -12.83
N PRO A 70 14.09 8.97 -14.12
CA PRO A 70 15.27 8.29 -14.65
C PRO A 70 16.51 8.76 -13.87
N GLY A 71 17.09 7.87 -13.06
CA GLY A 71 18.24 8.16 -12.20
C GLY A 71 17.95 8.14 -10.69
N GLU A 72 16.68 8.09 -10.27
CA GLU A 72 16.32 7.88 -8.88
C GLU A 72 16.29 6.37 -8.58
N VAL A 73 17.48 5.79 -8.44
CA VAL A 73 17.62 4.50 -7.78
C VAL A 73 17.29 4.77 -6.31
N THR A 74 16.10 4.39 -5.85
CA THR A 74 15.89 4.20 -4.41
C THR A 74 16.83 3.08 -3.99
N THR A 75 18.02 3.44 -3.54
CA THR A 75 18.84 2.56 -2.71
C THR A 75 18.04 2.30 -1.46
N VAL A 76 17.33 1.17 -1.43
CA VAL A 76 17.02 0.50 -0.17
C VAL A 76 18.37 0.17 0.45
N THR A 77 18.92 1.10 1.24
CA THR A 77 20.05 0.81 2.11
C THR A 77 19.58 -0.29 3.04
N PRO A 78 20.15 -1.51 2.98
CA PRO A 78 19.88 -2.51 4.00
C PRO A 78 20.27 -1.90 5.34
N ALA A 79 19.33 -1.90 6.30
CA ALA A 79 19.66 -1.51 7.66
C ALA A 79 20.89 -2.32 8.12
N PRO A 80 21.90 -1.66 8.72
CA PRO A 80 23.07 -2.38 9.21
C PRO A 80 22.63 -3.47 10.22
N PRO A 81 23.28 -4.63 10.23
CA PRO A 81 23.02 -5.64 11.24
C PRO A 81 23.18 -5.01 12.64
N PRO A 82 22.34 -5.39 13.63
CA PRO A 82 22.48 -4.85 14.98
C PRO A 82 23.88 -5.21 15.51
N GLU A 83 24.71 -4.21 15.73
CA GLU A 83 25.96 -4.37 16.46
C GLU A 83 25.66 -4.78 17.91
N PRO A 84 26.45 -5.67 18.52
CA PRO A 84 26.29 -6.00 19.92
C PRO A 84 26.55 -4.78 20.78
N VAL A 85 25.49 -4.25 21.39
CA VAL A 85 25.55 -3.16 22.37
C VAL A 85 26.39 -3.61 23.57
N VAL A 86 27.57 -3.02 23.72
CA VAL A 86 28.35 -3.09 24.96
C VAL A 86 27.65 -2.18 25.97
N ILE A 87 27.09 -2.78 27.01
CA ILE A 87 26.39 -2.11 28.10
C ILE A 87 27.44 -1.71 29.17
N PRO A 88 27.65 -0.43 29.49
CA PRO A 88 27.99 -0.05 30.84
C PRO A 88 26.69 0.30 31.59
N GLU A 89 26.39 -0.50 32.61
CA GLU A 89 25.35 -0.24 33.60
C GLU A 89 25.65 1.05 34.40
N THR A 90 24.65 1.54 35.14
CA THR A 90 24.66 2.66 36.14
C THR A 90 24.14 3.99 35.53
N THR A 91 23.00 4.60 35.86
CA THR A 91 22.07 4.51 37.00
C THR A 91 20.73 5.19 36.65
N THR A 92 19.62 4.52 36.94
CA THR A 92 18.26 5.04 37.24
C THR A 92 18.29 6.04 38.42
N PRO A 93 17.30 6.92 38.75
CA PRO A 93 15.96 7.19 38.16
C PRO A 93 15.61 8.67 37.92
N THR A 94 14.61 8.95 37.06
CA THR A 94 13.56 9.92 37.38
C THR A 94 12.24 9.42 36.81
N ALA A 95 11.28 9.25 37.72
CA ALA A 95 9.95 8.71 37.48
C ALA A 95 8.96 9.84 37.10
N PRO A 96 7.63 9.62 37.04
CA PRO A 96 6.87 9.54 35.79
C PRO A 96 5.79 10.64 35.67
N GLN A 97 5.39 11.03 34.45
CA GLN A 97 4.15 11.80 34.27
C GLN A 97 2.98 10.88 33.90
N ARG A 98 2.00 10.92 34.81
CA ARG A 98 0.78 10.12 34.88
C ARG A 98 -0.31 10.82 34.08
N TRP A 99 -0.92 10.13 33.12
CA TRP A 99 -2.29 10.41 32.70
C TRP A 99 -3.09 9.09 32.62
N PRO A 100 -4.38 9.10 32.99
CA PRO A 100 -5.17 7.89 33.17
C PRO A 100 -5.69 7.37 31.83
N MET A 101 -5.36 6.12 31.46
CA MET A 101 -6.10 5.40 30.42
C MET A 101 -7.16 4.50 31.07
N PRO A 102 -8.34 4.31 30.43
CA PRO A 102 -9.36 3.37 30.89
C PRO A 102 -8.86 1.91 30.76
N PRO A 103 -9.33 1.00 31.64
CA PRO A 103 -8.63 -0.26 31.96
C PRO A 103 -8.63 -1.36 30.87
N ASN A 104 -9.29 -1.19 29.72
CA ASN A 104 -9.65 -2.34 28.86
C ASN A 104 -9.07 -2.30 27.43
N PHE A 105 -8.01 -1.53 27.16
CA PHE A 105 -7.48 -1.38 25.80
C PHE A 105 -6.53 -2.52 25.36
N TRP A 106 -5.82 -3.16 26.28
CA TRP A 106 -4.71 -4.06 25.96
C TRP A 106 -5.11 -5.51 25.61
N GLU A 107 -6.34 -5.94 25.90
CA GLU A 107 -6.79 -7.31 25.60
C GLU A 107 -7.23 -7.54 24.14
N ARG A 108 -7.51 -6.50 23.36
CA ARG A 108 -8.01 -6.66 21.97
C ARG A 108 -6.92 -6.67 20.90
N ALA A 109 -5.69 -6.23 21.20
CA ALA A 109 -4.63 -6.12 20.20
C ALA A 109 -3.89 -7.43 19.91
N MET A 110 -3.97 -8.45 20.78
CA MET A 110 -3.17 -9.67 20.66
C MET A 110 -3.72 -10.73 19.69
N TRP A 111 -4.93 -10.57 19.15
CA TRP A 111 -5.54 -11.59 18.27
C TRP A 111 -5.31 -11.40 16.76
N CYS A 112 -4.79 -10.24 16.30
CA CYS A 112 -4.60 -10.02 14.85
C CYS A 112 -3.21 -10.37 14.31
N TRP A 113 -2.20 -10.67 15.14
CA TRP A 113 -0.84 -10.90 14.64
C TRP A 113 -0.58 -12.37 14.20
N SER A 114 -1.36 -13.35 14.68
CA SER A 114 -0.91 -14.75 14.65
C SER A 114 -1.14 -15.56 13.35
N THR A 115 -1.68 -14.99 12.27
CA THR A 115 -2.00 -15.78 11.05
C THR A 115 -1.22 -15.40 9.78
N MET A 116 -0.26 -14.47 9.85
CA MET A 116 0.36 -13.86 8.66
C MET A 116 1.77 -14.38 8.33
N THR A 117 2.05 -15.68 8.49
CA THR A 117 3.42 -16.23 8.28
C THR A 117 3.52 -17.38 7.28
N THR A 118 2.62 -17.49 6.30
CA THR A 118 2.75 -18.56 5.27
C THR A 118 2.24 -18.16 3.89
N ASN A 119 2.97 -17.33 3.15
CA ASN A 119 3.21 -17.62 1.72
C ASN A 119 4.26 -16.68 1.09
N ARG A 120 5.46 -17.21 0.83
CA ARG A 120 6.42 -16.65 -0.14
C ARG A 120 6.33 -17.48 -1.42
N ARG A 121 5.95 -16.90 -2.56
CA ARG A 121 6.31 -17.46 -3.87
C ARG A 121 6.30 -16.41 -5.01
N SER A 122 7.53 -16.09 -5.46
CA SER A 122 8.05 -15.78 -6.81
C SER A 122 7.28 -14.96 -7.88
N PRO A 123 8.03 -14.30 -8.81
CA PRO A 123 7.51 -13.24 -9.68
C PRO A 123 7.06 -13.77 -11.05
N SER A 124 5.96 -13.27 -11.60
CA SER A 124 5.52 -13.63 -12.97
C SER A 124 4.82 -12.50 -13.73
N LYS A 125 5.53 -12.02 -14.76
CA LYS A 125 5.08 -11.65 -16.12
C LYS A 125 3.74 -10.89 -16.30
N CYS A 126 3.85 -9.60 -16.58
CA CYS A 126 2.83 -8.87 -17.33
C CYS A 126 2.81 -9.40 -18.78
N LYS A 127 1.64 -9.86 -19.25
CA LYS A 127 1.42 -10.24 -20.65
C LYS A 127 0.41 -9.27 -21.27
N THR A 128 0.88 -8.53 -22.26
CA THR A 128 0.07 -7.59 -23.05
C THR A 128 -0.75 -8.36 -24.09
N PRO A 129 -2.02 -7.99 -24.35
CA PRO A 129 -2.76 -8.47 -25.52
C PRO A 129 -2.16 -7.96 -26.83
#